data_AF-G8M2A0-F1
#
_entry.id   AF-G8M2A0-F1
#
_cell.length_a   1.000
_cell.length_b   1.000
_cell.length_c   1.000
_cell.angle_alpha   90.00
_cell.angle_beta   90.00
_cell.angle_gamma   90.00
#
_symmetry.space_group_name_H-M   'P 1'
#
loop_
_entity.id
_entity.type
_entity.pdbx_description
1 polymer ?
#
loop_
_entity_poly.entity_id
_entity_poly.type
_entity_poly.pdbx_seq_one_letter_code
_entity_poly.pdbx_strand_id
1 'polypeptide(L)'
;MQQHKYDDLGRLKEVTYSSGQKIEYTYDAGGNILSVKDVSAIKLNPIGNKTVFVGEELKFTVTAVGQEGSVLEYSASNLPEGAVFNTQTGEFSWTPTSTQVGVYTKVTFQVTDGTNTAKQGVTITVKSKVIKGDINGDGVFNSIDLALMKMYLTGSIKFTEEQFEAADVDNSGEVNSID
;
A
#
# COMPACT_ATOMS: atom_id res chain seq x y z
N MET A 1 -22.94 27.83 12.17
CA MET A 1 -22.99 29.18 11.55
C MET A 1 -21.98 29.21 10.41
N GLN A 2 -22.31 29.84 9.28
CA GLN A 2 -21.39 30.01 8.15
C GLN A 2 -20.90 31.47 8.13
N GLN A 3 -19.64 31.68 7.74
CA GLN A 3 -19.08 33.01 7.51
C GLN A 3 -18.80 33.20 6.02
N HIS A 4 -19.12 34.37 5.49
CA HIS A 4 -18.91 34.70 4.07
C HIS A 4 -17.91 35.84 3.93
N LYS A 5 -17.05 35.76 2.92
CA LYS A 5 -16.23 36.89 2.45
C LYS A 5 -16.59 37.22 1.01
N TYR A 6 -16.39 38.47 0.63
CA TYR A 6 -16.74 39.00 -0.68
C TYR A 6 -15.50 39.60 -1.37
N ASP A 7 -15.52 39.66 -2.70
CA ASP A 7 -14.54 40.39 -3.50
C ASP A 7 -14.86 41.89 -3.58
N ASP A 8 -14.01 42.68 -4.25
CA ASP A 8 -14.16 44.15 -4.37
C ASP A 8 -15.43 44.57 -5.15
N LEU A 9 -16.05 43.63 -5.87
CA LEU A 9 -17.31 43.82 -6.60
C LEU A 9 -18.53 43.36 -5.77
N GLY A 10 -18.33 42.96 -4.50
CA GLY A 10 -19.38 42.50 -3.60
C GLY A 10 -19.90 41.10 -3.88
N ARG A 11 -19.19 40.31 -4.69
CA ARG A 11 -19.56 38.92 -5.02
C ARG A 11 -18.94 37.96 -4.02
N LEU A 12 -19.62 36.83 -3.77
CA LEU A 12 -19.19 35.85 -2.78
C LEU A 12 -17.83 35.25 -3.18
N LYS A 13 -16.80 35.45 -2.36
CA LYS A 13 -15.43 34.97 -2.64
C LYS A 13 -15.09 33.72 -1.83
N GLU A 14 -15.58 33.61 -0.60
CA GLU A 14 -15.26 32.50 0.31
C GLU A 14 -16.47 32.21 1.21
N VAL A 15 -16.77 30.93 1.43
CA VAL A 15 -17.70 30.46 2.47
C VAL A 15 -16.94 29.57 3.43
N THR A 16 -16.93 29.91 4.71
CA THR A 16 -16.43 29.06 5.80
C THR A 16 -17.61 28.46 6.56
N TYR A 17 -17.72 27.14 6.57
CA TYR A 17 -18.75 26.40 7.31
C TYR A 17 -18.36 26.20 8.78
N SER A 18 -19.34 25.92 9.64
CA SER A 18 -19.08 25.60 11.05
C SER A 18 -18.27 24.31 11.27
N SER A 19 -18.12 23.49 10.24
CA SER A 19 -17.23 22.33 10.22
C SER A 19 -15.74 22.70 9.96
N GLY A 20 -15.43 23.96 9.61
CA GLY A 20 -14.10 24.38 9.16
C GLY A 20 -13.86 24.21 7.66
N GLN A 21 -14.80 23.60 6.92
CA GLN A 21 -14.75 23.53 5.46
C GLN A 21 -14.80 24.93 4.84
N LYS A 22 -14.00 25.18 3.82
CA LYS A 22 -13.92 26.45 3.09
C LYS A 22 -14.05 26.22 1.60
N ILE A 23 -14.97 26.95 0.98
CA ILE A 23 -15.17 26.96 -0.46
C ILE A 23 -14.82 28.34 -0.99
N GLU A 24 -13.93 28.40 -1.97
CA GLU A 24 -13.61 29.63 -2.71
C GLU A 24 -14.31 29.66 -4.06
N TYR A 25 -14.70 30.86 -4.48
CA TYR A 25 -15.37 31.14 -5.75
C TYR A 25 -14.54 32.14 -6.56
N THR A 26 -14.40 31.86 -7.85
CA THR A 26 -13.87 32.85 -8.81
C THR A 26 -14.91 33.14 -9.88
N TYR A 27 -14.80 34.31 -10.50
CA TYR A 27 -15.74 34.80 -11.49
C TYR A 27 -15.04 35.24 -12.76
N ASP A 28 -15.71 35.10 -13.90
CA ASP A 28 -15.28 35.71 -15.16
C ASP A 28 -15.56 37.23 -15.18
N ALA A 29 -15.17 37.90 -16.26
CA ALA A 29 -15.42 39.33 -16.46
C ALA A 29 -16.91 39.68 -16.62
N GLY A 30 -17.75 38.70 -16.96
CA GLY A 30 -19.21 38.84 -17.06
C GLY A 30 -19.95 38.63 -15.74
N GLY A 31 -19.24 38.24 -14.67
CA GLY A 31 -19.82 37.99 -13.35
C GLY A 31 -20.37 36.58 -13.16
N ASN A 32 -20.14 35.66 -14.10
CA ASN A 32 -20.51 34.25 -13.93
C ASN A 32 -19.44 33.52 -13.12
N ILE A 33 -19.85 32.48 -12.38
CA ILE A 33 -18.93 31.64 -11.62
C ILE A 33 -18.01 30.90 -12.60
N LEU A 34 -16.71 31.10 -12.44
CA LEU A 34 -15.65 30.46 -13.22
C LEU A 34 -15.08 29.23 -12.52
N SER A 35 -15.01 29.24 -11.18
CA SER A 35 -14.54 28.11 -10.38
C SER A 35 -15.20 28.07 -9.01
N VAL A 36 -15.42 26.86 -8.50
CA VAL A 36 -15.80 26.57 -7.12
C VAL A 36 -14.78 25.55 -6.60
N LYS A 37 -13.93 25.96 -5.65
CA LYS A 37 -12.85 25.12 -5.14
C LYS A 37 -13.01 24.89 -3.64
N ASP A 38 -13.03 23.63 -3.23
CA ASP A 38 -12.85 23.29 -1.82
C ASP A 38 -11.37 23.49 -1.47
N VAL A 39 -11.10 24.54 -0.71
CA VAL A 39 -9.76 24.87 -0.27
C VAL A 39 -9.45 24.23 1.07
N SER A 40 -10.40 23.60 1.77
CA SER A 40 -10.16 22.84 3.01
C SER A 40 -9.81 21.37 2.80
N ALA A 41 -9.70 20.91 1.56
CA ALA A 41 -9.44 19.51 1.29
C ALA A 41 -7.94 19.18 1.33
N ILE A 42 -7.50 18.50 2.40
CA ILE A 42 -6.32 17.63 2.27
C ILE A 42 -6.70 16.47 1.37
N LYS A 43 -5.87 16.18 0.38
CA LYS A 43 -6.06 15.08 -0.55
C LYS A 43 -4.83 14.19 -0.57
N LEU A 44 -4.98 12.93 -0.18
CA LEU A 44 -3.98 11.90 -0.49
C LEU A 44 -3.98 11.61 -1.99
N ASN A 45 -2.80 11.58 -2.59
CA ASN A 45 -2.64 11.04 -3.92
C ASN A 45 -2.93 9.53 -3.89
N PRO A 46 -3.54 8.95 -4.95
CA PRO A 46 -3.82 7.53 -4.98
C PRO A 46 -2.54 6.70 -4.81
N ILE A 47 -2.45 5.94 -3.72
CA ILE A 47 -1.37 5.00 -3.46
C ILE A 47 -1.59 3.75 -4.33
N GLY A 48 -2.81 3.23 -4.35
CA GLY A 48 -3.19 2.01 -5.06
C GLY A 48 -2.65 0.73 -4.42
N ASN A 49 -3.29 -0.40 -4.73
CA ASN A 49 -2.88 -1.71 -4.21
C ASN A 49 -1.45 -2.07 -4.66
N LYS A 50 -0.79 -2.92 -3.88
CA LYS A 50 0.59 -3.35 -4.12
C LYS A 50 0.68 -4.86 -4.18
N THR A 51 1.63 -5.36 -4.96
CA THR A 51 2.03 -6.76 -4.97
C THR A 51 3.54 -6.80 -4.88
N VAL A 52 4.07 -7.71 -4.07
CA VAL A 52 5.51 -7.93 -3.89
C VAL A 52 5.76 -9.43 -3.71
N PHE A 53 6.94 -9.89 -4.12
CA PHE A 53 7.37 -11.26 -3.86
C PHE A 53 8.15 -11.34 -2.56
N VAL A 54 8.12 -12.50 -1.90
CA VAL A 54 8.97 -12.78 -0.73
C VAL A 54 10.43 -12.42 -1.02
N GLY A 55 11.08 -11.78 -0.06
CA GLY A 55 12.48 -11.36 -0.14
C GLY A 55 12.74 -10.11 -1.00
N GLU A 56 11.74 -9.59 -1.71
CA GLU A 56 11.87 -8.33 -2.47
C GLU A 56 11.42 -7.13 -1.63
N GLU A 57 12.12 -6.01 -1.76
CA GLU A 57 11.72 -4.77 -1.09
C GLU A 57 10.51 -4.13 -1.80
N LEU A 58 9.42 -3.96 -1.06
CA LEU A 58 8.31 -3.08 -1.43
C LEU A 58 8.57 -1.68 -0.90
N LYS A 59 8.78 -0.72 -1.80
CA LYS A 59 9.06 0.67 -1.45
C LYS A 59 8.19 1.65 -2.23
N PHE A 60 7.53 2.59 -1.54
CA PHE A 60 6.78 3.67 -2.17
C PHE A 60 6.61 4.87 -1.24
N THR A 61 6.33 6.04 -1.83
CA THR A 61 6.11 7.28 -1.07
C THR A 61 4.64 7.66 -1.09
N VAL A 62 4.07 7.89 0.09
CA VAL A 62 2.75 8.49 0.28
C VAL A 62 2.88 10.00 0.14
N THR A 63 2.08 10.58 -0.74
CA THR A 63 2.08 12.02 -0.98
C THR A 63 0.66 12.58 -0.88
N ALA A 64 0.56 13.84 -0.49
CA ALA A 64 -0.70 14.54 -0.37
C ALA A 64 -0.58 15.98 -0.88
N VAL A 65 -1.73 16.56 -1.21
CA VAL A 65 -1.89 17.99 -1.46
C VAL A 65 -2.66 18.58 -0.28
N GLY A 66 -2.08 19.57 0.37
CA GLY A 66 -2.70 20.36 1.44
C GLY A 66 -2.99 21.79 1.00
N GLN A 67 -3.41 22.62 1.95
CA GLN A 67 -3.49 24.07 1.76
C GLN A 67 -2.11 24.69 1.61
N GLU A 68 -2.04 25.84 0.93
CA GLU A 68 -0.81 26.63 0.92
C GLU A 68 -0.46 27.05 2.35
N GLY A 69 0.76 26.72 2.80
CA GLY A 69 1.22 26.97 4.16
C GLY A 69 0.78 25.96 5.23
N SER A 70 0.00 24.91 4.88
CA SER A 70 -0.32 23.84 5.84
C SER A 70 0.90 22.97 6.12
N VAL A 71 1.14 22.65 7.39
CA VAL A 71 2.08 21.61 7.80
C VAL A 71 1.35 20.27 7.72
N LEU A 72 1.89 19.33 6.94
CA LEU A 72 1.29 18.01 6.77
C LEU A 72 1.99 16.98 7.64
N GLU A 73 1.19 16.27 8.44
CA GLU A 73 1.65 15.18 9.30
C GLU A 73 1.14 13.84 8.76
N TYR A 74 2.06 12.93 8.45
CA TYR A 74 1.73 11.61 7.94
C TYR A 74 1.73 10.56 9.05
N SER A 75 0.87 9.56 8.93
CA SER A 75 0.85 8.39 9.81
C SER A 75 0.37 7.15 9.06
N ALA A 76 0.67 5.97 9.61
CA ALA A 76 0.20 4.71 9.08
C ALA A 76 -0.22 3.76 10.21
N SER A 77 -1.13 2.83 9.92
CA SER A 77 -1.61 1.82 10.87
C SER A 77 -1.85 0.47 10.19
N ASN A 78 -1.88 -0.59 11.01
CA ASN A 78 -1.94 -1.98 10.57
C ASN A 78 -0.82 -2.34 9.57
N LEU A 79 0.38 -1.83 9.81
CA LEU A 79 1.54 -2.19 9.01
C LEU A 79 1.87 -3.67 9.22
N PRO A 80 2.26 -4.42 8.17
CA PRO A 80 2.82 -5.76 8.34
C PRO A 80 4.04 -5.75 9.26
N GLU A 81 4.32 -6.88 9.91
CA GLU A 81 5.50 -7.01 10.75
C GLU A 81 6.79 -6.77 9.95
N GLY A 82 7.70 -5.95 10.50
CA GLY A 82 8.94 -5.53 9.84
C GLY A 82 8.77 -4.41 8.82
N ALA A 83 7.55 -3.98 8.49
CA ALA A 83 7.33 -2.81 7.64
C ALA A 83 7.59 -1.50 8.40
N VAL A 84 8.19 -0.54 7.71
CA VAL A 84 8.54 0.78 8.26
C VAL A 84 7.83 1.86 7.47
N PHE A 85 7.29 2.86 8.17
CA PHE A 85 6.76 4.07 7.57
C PHE A 85 7.44 5.30 8.17
N ASN A 86 8.19 6.04 7.36
CA ASN A 86 8.81 7.28 7.75
C ASN A 86 7.80 8.42 7.63
N THR A 87 7.30 8.91 8.76
CA THR A 87 6.28 9.97 8.82
C THR A 87 6.78 11.34 8.34
N GLN A 88 8.10 11.54 8.29
CA GLN A 88 8.70 12.79 7.83
C GLN A 88 8.80 12.87 6.31
N THR A 89 9.09 11.73 5.65
CA THR A 89 9.24 11.66 4.19
C THR A 89 8.04 11.04 3.48
N GLY A 90 7.13 10.40 4.22
CA GLY A 90 6.03 9.61 3.67
C GLY A 90 6.48 8.28 3.05
N GLU A 91 7.74 7.85 3.26
CA GLU A 91 8.28 6.64 2.67
C GLU A 91 7.84 5.40 3.45
N PHE A 92 7.22 4.44 2.75
CA PHE A 92 6.99 3.09 3.22
C PHE A 92 8.05 2.16 2.64
N SER A 93 8.61 1.29 3.48
CA SER A 93 9.49 0.19 3.06
C SER A 93 9.16 -1.11 3.81
N TRP A 94 9.22 -2.23 3.11
CA TRP A 94 9.01 -3.55 3.70
C TRP A 94 9.61 -4.65 2.83
N THR A 95 10.30 -5.61 3.44
CA THR A 95 10.78 -6.83 2.77
C THR A 95 10.12 -8.04 3.44
N PRO A 96 9.07 -8.62 2.83
CA PRO A 96 8.34 -9.72 3.45
C PRO A 96 9.12 -11.04 3.47
N THR A 97 8.92 -11.84 4.51
CA THR A 97 9.43 -13.22 4.63
C THR A 97 8.45 -14.24 4.07
N SER A 98 8.89 -15.50 3.92
CA SER A 98 8.05 -16.63 3.45
C SER A 98 6.80 -16.84 4.33
N THR A 99 6.93 -16.62 5.63
CA THR A 99 5.82 -16.67 6.60
C THR A 99 4.78 -15.55 6.43
N GLN A 100 5.07 -14.55 5.60
CA GLN A 100 4.22 -13.38 5.36
C GLN A 100 3.51 -13.42 4.00
N VAL A 101 3.53 -14.56 3.29
CA VAL A 101 2.73 -14.77 2.08
C VAL A 101 1.24 -14.62 2.41
N GLY A 102 0.52 -13.83 1.62
CA GLY A 102 -0.90 -13.58 1.86
C GLY A 102 -1.38 -12.19 1.41
N VAL A 103 -2.57 -11.81 1.88
CA VAL A 103 -3.22 -10.55 1.53
C VAL A 103 -3.49 -9.70 2.77
N TYR A 104 -2.93 -8.49 2.78
CA TYR A 104 -3.05 -7.50 3.86
C TYR A 104 -4.00 -6.38 3.42
N THR A 105 -5.27 -6.44 3.83
CA THR A 105 -6.34 -5.52 3.36
C THR A 105 -6.56 -4.30 4.25
N LYS A 106 -5.91 -4.23 5.43
CA LYS A 106 -6.17 -3.20 6.45
C LYS A 106 -5.08 -2.14 6.59
N VAL A 107 -4.02 -2.22 5.77
CA VAL A 107 -2.91 -1.25 5.81
C VAL A 107 -3.47 0.13 5.46
N THR A 108 -3.38 1.07 6.39
CA THR A 108 -4.00 2.40 6.23
C THR A 108 -2.95 3.48 6.34
N PHE A 109 -2.91 4.37 5.34
CA PHE A 109 -2.10 5.57 5.36
C PHE A 109 -2.99 6.79 5.56
N GLN A 110 -2.48 7.75 6.31
CA GLN A 110 -3.21 8.95 6.71
C GLN A 110 -2.30 10.17 6.63
N VAL A 111 -2.92 11.32 6.34
CA VAL A 111 -2.31 12.64 6.44
C VAL A 111 -3.29 13.60 7.13
N THR A 112 -2.77 14.50 7.96
CA THR A 112 -3.54 15.56 8.64
C THR A 112 -2.80 16.89 8.57
N ASP A 113 -3.55 18.00 8.60
CA ASP A 113 -3.03 19.38 8.72
C ASP A 113 -3.31 19.97 10.12
N GLY A 114 -3.70 19.10 11.07
CA GLY A 114 -4.15 19.47 12.41
C GLY A 114 -5.66 19.71 12.53
N THR A 115 -6.36 19.98 11.42
CA THR A 115 -7.82 20.22 11.40
C THR A 115 -8.56 19.22 10.51
N ASN A 116 -8.04 18.97 9.32
CA ASN A 116 -8.58 18.07 8.32
C ASN A 116 -7.76 16.78 8.28
N THR A 117 -8.37 15.69 7.80
CA THR A 117 -7.68 14.42 7.69
C THR A 117 -8.13 13.67 6.44
N ALA A 118 -7.17 13.15 5.68
CA ALA A 118 -7.40 12.23 4.59
C ALA A 118 -6.78 10.87 4.90
N LYS A 119 -7.46 9.78 4.52
CA LYS A 119 -7.02 8.40 4.73
C LYS A 119 -7.21 7.56 3.49
N GLN A 120 -6.33 6.60 3.26
CA GLN A 120 -6.49 5.59 2.23
C GLN A 120 -6.08 4.21 2.74
N GLY A 121 -6.96 3.22 2.57
CA GLY A 121 -6.65 1.81 2.77
C GLY A 121 -5.96 1.25 1.53
N VAL A 122 -4.90 0.48 1.74
CA VAL A 122 -4.09 -0.15 0.69
C VAL A 122 -4.10 -1.64 0.92
N THR A 123 -4.43 -2.40 -0.13
CA THR A 123 -4.22 -3.85 -0.11
C THR A 123 -2.80 -4.14 -0.58
N ILE A 124 -2.04 -4.87 0.24
CA ILE A 124 -0.72 -5.39 -0.13
C ILE A 124 -0.84 -6.91 -0.25
N THR A 125 -0.48 -7.46 -1.41
CA THR A 125 -0.44 -8.90 -1.67
C THR A 125 1.01 -9.36 -1.71
N VAL A 126 1.37 -10.29 -0.84
CA VAL A 126 2.67 -10.98 -0.86
C VAL A 126 2.51 -12.30 -1.58
N LYS A 127 3.37 -12.57 -2.55
CA LYS A 127 3.41 -13.85 -3.28
C LYS A 127 4.72 -14.59 -3.03
N SER A 128 4.66 -15.91 -3.02
CA SER A 128 5.87 -16.74 -3.11
C SER A 128 6.44 -16.71 -4.53
N LYS A 129 7.76 -16.88 -4.64
CA LYS A 129 8.43 -17.14 -5.93
C LYS A 129 8.46 -18.64 -6.24
N VAL A 130 8.21 -19.47 -5.24
CA VAL A 130 8.28 -20.92 -5.34
C VAL A 130 7.11 -21.46 -6.15
N ILE A 131 7.42 -22.31 -7.13
CA ILE A 131 6.44 -23.06 -7.90
C ILE A 131 6.35 -24.44 -7.28
N LYS A 132 5.15 -24.85 -6.86
CA LYS A 132 4.92 -26.20 -6.32
C LYS A 132 5.32 -27.25 -7.36
N GLY A 133 6.11 -28.23 -6.93
CA GLY A 133 6.72 -29.29 -7.73
C GLY A 133 8.08 -28.95 -8.33
N ASP A 134 8.41 -27.68 -8.52
CA ASP A 134 9.69 -27.25 -9.13
C ASP A 134 10.78 -27.11 -8.04
N ILE A 135 11.43 -28.22 -7.72
CA ILE A 135 12.38 -28.35 -6.61
C ILE A 135 13.75 -27.81 -7.01
N ASN A 136 14.09 -27.79 -8.31
CA ASN A 136 15.37 -27.24 -8.76
C ASN A 136 15.31 -25.73 -9.09
N GLY A 137 14.11 -25.15 -9.18
CA GLY A 137 13.88 -23.72 -9.45
C GLY A 137 14.08 -23.32 -10.90
N ASP A 138 13.99 -24.26 -11.85
CA ASP A 138 14.17 -24.00 -13.29
C ASP A 138 12.89 -23.51 -13.99
N GLY A 139 11.77 -23.47 -13.26
CA GLY A 139 10.45 -23.04 -13.73
C GLY A 139 9.62 -24.18 -14.34
N VAL A 140 10.12 -25.41 -14.38
CA VAL A 140 9.49 -26.53 -15.09
C VAL A 140 9.51 -27.82 -14.27
N PHE A 141 8.32 -28.32 -13.91
CA PHE A 141 8.20 -29.64 -13.29
C PHE A 141 8.61 -30.77 -14.23
N ASN A 142 9.72 -31.45 -13.92
CA ASN A 142 10.28 -32.51 -14.75
C ASN A 142 11.02 -33.62 -13.95
N SER A 143 11.70 -34.51 -14.66
CA SER A 143 12.40 -35.67 -14.08
C SER A 143 13.52 -35.29 -13.10
N ILE A 144 14.06 -34.08 -13.19
CA ILE A 144 15.09 -33.57 -12.26
C ILE A 144 14.46 -33.29 -10.91
N ASP A 145 13.28 -32.67 -10.85
CA ASP A 145 12.56 -32.42 -9.60
C ASP A 145 12.20 -33.75 -8.92
N LEU A 146 11.70 -34.71 -9.69
CA LEU A 146 11.42 -36.04 -9.18
C LEU A 146 12.68 -36.75 -8.63
N ALA A 147 13.84 -36.53 -9.25
CA ALA A 147 15.10 -37.07 -8.75
C ALA A 147 15.50 -36.43 -7.42
N LEU A 148 15.37 -35.11 -7.30
CA LEU A 148 15.62 -34.39 -6.05
C LEU A 148 14.65 -34.85 -4.94
N MET A 149 13.37 -35.01 -5.27
CA MET A 149 12.37 -35.55 -4.34
C MET A 149 12.75 -36.93 -3.84
N LYS A 150 13.13 -37.85 -4.73
CA LYS A 150 13.59 -39.19 -4.34
C LYS A 150 14.84 -39.13 -3.45
N MET A 151 15.83 -38.31 -3.80
CA MET A 151 17.04 -38.17 -3.01
C MET A 151 16.75 -37.62 -1.61
N TYR A 152 15.77 -36.72 -1.46
CA TYR A 152 15.32 -36.22 -0.16
C TYR A 152 14.63 -37.32 0.65
N LEU A 153 13.66 -38.03 0.06
CA LEU A 153 12.92 -39.12 0.72
C LEU A 153 13.84 -40.28 1.14
N THR A 154 14.92 -40.54 0.39
CA THR A 154 15.94 -41.55 0.77
C THR A 154 16.98 -41.02 1.75
N GLY A 155 16.86 -39.77 2.22
CA GLY A 155 17.77 -39.15 3.17
C GLY A 155 19.16 -38.83 2.60
N SER A 156 19.30 -38.84 1.27
CA SER A 156 20.56 -38.55 0.58
C SER A 156 20.87 -37.05 0.52
N ILE A 157 19.83 -36.21 0.55
CA ILE A 157 19.95 -34.75 0.61
C ILE A 157 18.98 -34.15 1.62
N LYS A 158 19.18 -32.87 1.94
CA LYS A 158 18.25 -32.02 2.67
C LYS A 158 17.86 -30.87 1.77
N PHE A 159 16.57 -30.52 1.77
CA PHE A 159 16.06 -29.37 1.05
C PHE A 159 16.36 -28.07 1.79
N THR A 160 16.56 -27.00 1.02
CA THR A 160 16.42 -25.63 1.53
C THR A 160 14.96 -25.33 1.85
N GLU A 161 14.67 -24.20 2.50
CA GLU A 161 13.29 -23.79 2.76
C GLU A 161 12.48 -23.63 1.46
N GLU A 162 13.06 -23.03 0.43
CA GLU A 162 12.40 -22.84 -0.87
C GLU A 162 12.13 -24.19 -1.58
N GLN A 163 13.09 -25.11 -1.52
CA GLN A 163 12.93 -26.45 -2.10
C GLN A 163 11.91 -27.28 -1.31
N PHE A 164 11.85 -27.11 0.01
CA PHE A 164 10.85 -27.75 0.84
C PHE A 164 9.46 -27.20 0.54
N GLU A 165 9.32 -25.88 0.41
CA GLU A 165 8.08 -25.24 -0.01
C GLU A 165 7.66 -25.71 -1.41
N ALA A 166 8.61 -25.91 -2.33
CA ALA A 166 8.33 -26.44 -3.66
C ALA A 166 7.86 -27.89 -3.59
N ALA A 167 8.52 -28.70 -2.78
CA ALA A 167 8.26 -30.13 -2.66
C ALA A 167 6.97 -30.45 -1.90
N ASP A 168 6.55 -29.64 -0.93
CA ASP A 168 5.26 -29.79 -0.21
C ASP A 168 4.11 -29.31 -1.11
N VAL A 169 3.70 -30.14 -2.06
CA VAL A 169 2.72 -29.75 -3.08
C VAL A 169 1.29 -29.69 -2.54
N ASP A 170 1.02 -30.42 -1.44
CA ASP A 170 -0.29 -30.45 -0.79
C ASP A 170 -0.45 -29.42 0.36
N ASN A 171 0.63 -28.74 0.75
CA ASN A 171 0.70 -27.79 1.87
C ASN A 171 0.39 -28.44 3.22
N SER A 172 0.75 -29.71 3.40
CA SER A 172 0.62 -30.42 4.68
C SER A 172 1.66 -29.98 5.71
N GLY A 173 2.75 -29.33 5.27
CA GLY A 173 3.90 -28.98 6.11
C GLY A 173 4.90 -30.12 6.27
N GLU A 174 4.68 -31.26 5.61
CA GLU A 174 5.60 -32.38 5.53
C GLU A 174 5.91 -32.66 4.05
N VAL A 175 7.10 -33.19 3.77
CA VAL A 175 7.48 -33.63 2.41
C VAL A 175 7.64 -35.13 2.44
N ASN A 176 6.70 -35.86 1.84
CA ASN A 176 6.65 -37.33 1.89
C ASN A 176 6.23 -37.96 0.54
N SER A 177 5.92 -39.25 0.52
CA SER A 177 5.62 -39.99 -0.73
C SER A 177 4.30 -39.61 -1.42
N ILE A 178 3.46 -38.79 -0.77
CA ILE A 178 2.20 -38.30 -1.36
C ILE A 178 2.39 -37.03 -2.18
N ASP A 179 3.53 -36.35 -2.01
CA ASP A 179 3.97 -35.20 -2.78
C ASP A 179 4.65 -35.60 -4.11
#